data_AF-A0A2E4DBB1-F1
#
_entry.id   AF-A0A2E4DBB1-F1
#
_cell.length_a   1.000
_cell.length_b   1.000
_cell.length_c   1.000
_cell.angle_alpha   90.00
_cell.angle_beta   90.00
_cell.angle_gamma   90.00
#
_symmetry.space_group_name_H-M   'P 1'
#
loop_
_entity.id
_entity.type
_entity.pdbx_description
1 polymer ?
#
loop_
_entity_poly.entity_id
_entity_poly.type
_entity_poly.pdbx_seq_one_letter_code
_entity_poly.pdbx_strand_id
1 'polypeptide(L)'
;MAMFKSLKQALKTPELATTLKLKVSGEKLPDELFQLINLETLYIQSTTLEHIQAHIKELSHLRVLYITSPGLQEVPLEVMTLPKLQTLSLAGCEIKKIHLSVGMSLSLKHLLLNKNKLKGLPAHLEQLETLEVLNLADNHLDHIPTAILNLINLEELNVNRNPIHEIDSDLILKLKKLKRISLDGLKLSSEQQTEIAQKLNYVFEDL
;
A
#
# COMPACT_ATOMS: atom_id res chain seq x y z
N MET A 1 17.22 -17.36 6.63
CA MET A 1 16.90 -15.91 6.74
C MET A 1 16.87 -15.56 8.22
N ALA A 2 17.75 -14.68 8.70
CA ALA A 2 17.82 -14.35 10.12
C ALA A 2 16.78 -13.26 10.44
N MET A 3 15.84 -13.59 11.33
CA MET A 3 14.80 -12.68 11.79
C MET A 3 15.15 -12.12 13.16
N PHE A 4 15.29 -10.81 13.24
CA PHE A 4 15.56 -10.08 14.48
C PHE A 4 14.28 -9.43 15.01
N LYS A 5 14.08 -9.49 16.33
CA LYS A 5 12.91 -8.88 17.02
C LYS A 5 13.24 -7.54 17.68
N SER A 6 14.49 -7.09 17.60
CA SER A 6 14.91 -5.77 18.08
C SER A 6 16.13 -5.26 17.33
N LEU A 7 16.23 -3.93 17.19
CA LEU A 7 17.36 -3.26 16.55
C LEU A 7 18.69 -3.59 17.24
N LYS A 8 18.70 -3.57 18.58
CA LYS A 8 19.89 -3.91 19.38
C LYS A 8 20.44 -5.30 19.09
N GLN A 9 19.58 -6.28 18.77
CA GLN A 9 20.05 -7.62 18.41
C GLN A 9 20.58 -7.66 16.98
N ALA A 10 19.89 -7.00 16.03
CA ALA A 10 20.32 -6.93 14.64
C ALA A 10 21.70 -6.27 14.50
N LEU A 11 21.95 -5.19 15.26
CA LEU A 11 23.22 -4.47 15.26
C LEU A 11 24.42 -5.26 15.78
N LYS A 12 24.22 -6.42 16.43
CA LYS A 12 25.34 -7.29 16.84
C LYS A 12 25.93 -8.08 15.67
N THR A 13 25.13 -8.31 14.63
CA THR A 13 25.48 -9.07 13.42
C THR A 13 24.77 -8.44 12.22
N PRO A 14 25.08 -7.16 11.90
CA PRO A 14 24.35 -6.38 10.89
C PRO A 14 24.39 -7.01 9.50
N GLU A 15 25.48 -7.70 9.17
CA GLU A 15 25.68 -8.41 7.91
C GLU A 15 24.68 -9.56 7.69
N LEU A 16 24.17 -10.17 8.77
CA LEU A 16 23.19 -11.25 8.73
C LEU A 16 21.73 -10.74 8.81
N ALA A 17 21.52 -9.47 9.16
CA ALA A 17 20.21 -8.89 9.41
C ALA A 17 19.42 -8.69 8.11
N THR A 18 18.64 -9.69 7.74
CA THR A 18 17.79 -9.68 6.52
C THR A 18 16.33 -9.40 6.83
N THR A 19 15.87 -9.67 8.06
CA THR A 19 14.53 -9.32 8.53
C THR A 19 14.56 -8.70 9.91
N LEU A 20 13.89 -7.57 10.08
CA LEU A 20 13.77 -6.88 11.36
C LEU A 20 12.32 -6.52 11.68
N LYS A 21 11.90 -6.81 12.92
CA LYS A 21 10.73 -6.21 13.55
C LYS A 21 11.20 -5.11 14.50
N LEU A 22 10.77 -3.88 14.24
CA LEU A 22 11.15 -2.68 14.94
C LEU A 22 9.93 -2.08 15.64
N LYS A 23 10.05 -1.85 16.95
CA LYS A 23 9.13 -0.99 17.69
C LYS A 23 9.78 0.38 17.82
N VAL A 24 9.07 1.43 17.43
CA VAL A 24 9.55 2.82 17.46
C VAL A 24 8.71 3.61 18.45
N SER A 25 9.35 4.24 19.42
CA SER A 25 8.71 5.07 20.46
C SER A 25 8.84 6.58 20.22
N GLY A 26 9.52 6.99 19.15
CA GLY A 26 9.69 8.41 18.76
C GLY A 26 8.93 8.75 17.48
N GLU A 27 9.02 10.02 17.08
CA GLU A 27 8.41 10.56 15.86
C GLU A 27 9.17 10.21 14.58
N LYS A 28 10.38 9.65 14.72
CA LYS A 28 11.33 9.33 13.64
C LYS A 28 11.94 7.94 13.84
N LEU A 29 12.45 7.35 12.77
CA LEU A 29 13.21 6.10 12.85
C LEU A 29 14.58 6.35 13.50
N PRO A 30 15.12 5.39 14.28
CA PRO A 30 16.47 5.51 14.84
C PRO A 30 17.53 5.45 13.73
N ASP A 31 18.52 6.34 13.77
CA ASP A 31 19.54 6.44 12.71
C ASP A 31 20.38 5.17 12.56
N GLU A 32 20.56 4.39 13.64
CA GLU A 32 21.30 3.12 13.59
C GLU A 32 20.59 2.06 12.73
N LEU A 33 19.29 2.21 12.46
CA LEU A 33 18.56 1.33 11.54
C LEU A 33 19.23 1.27 10.16
N PHE A 34 19.75 2.40 9.68
CA PHE A 34 20.29 2.53 8.33
C PHE A 34 21.65 1.83 8.15
N GLN A 35 22.28 1.38 9.24
CA GLN A 35 23.47 0.53 9.19
C GLN A 35 23.17 -0.91 8.72
N LEU A 36 21.90 -1.33 8.74
CA LEU A 36 21.46 -2.68 8.37
C LEU A 36 21.22 -2.81 6.86
N ILE A 37 22.25 -2.55 6.06
CA ILE A 37 22.19 -2.42 4.59
C ILE A 37 21.74 -3.68 3.84
N ASN A 38 21.74 -4.84 4.51
CA ASN A 38 21.28 -6.13 4.00
C ASN A 38 19.81 -6.44 4.34
N LEU A 39 19.08 -5.50 4.97
CA LEU A 39 17.66 -5.71 5.27
C LEU A 39 16.85 -5.86 3.99
N GLU A 40 16.13 -6.97 3.89
CA GLU A 40 15.17 -7.25 2.82
C GLU A 40 13.73 -7.03 3.27
N THR A 41 13.46 -7.24 4.57
CA THR A 41 12.12 -7.10 5.15
C THR A 41 12.16 -6.32 6.46
N LEU A 42 11.37 -5.25 6.54
CA LEU A 42 11.26 -4.40 7.72
C LEU A 42 9.79 -4.27 8.15
N TYR A 43 9.53 -4.61 9.40
CA TYR A 43 8.24 -4.34 10.05
C TYR A 43 8.45 -3.24 11.07
N ILE A 44 7.65 -2.19 11.01
CA ILE A 44 7.69 -1.04 11.91
C ILE A 44 6.35 -0.93 12.61
N GLN A 45 6.38 -0.99 13.93
CA GLN A 45 5.23 -0.69 14.77
C GLN A 45 5.54 0.55 15.61
N SER A 46 4.70 1.55 15.52
CA SER A 46 4.81 2.76 16.33
C SER A 46 3.44 3.29 16.73
N THR A 47 3.42 4.06 17.80
CA THR A 47 2.27 4.86 18.22
C THR A 47 2.48 6.35 17.94
N THR A 48 3.68 6.75 17.52
CA THR A 48 4.13 8.16 17.45
C THR A 48 4.87 8.51 16.17
N LEU A 49 5.25 7.54 15.33
CA LEU A 49 6.02 7.80 14.10
C LEU A 49 5.19 8.64 13.12
N GLU A 50 5.69 9.82 12.80
CA GLU A 50 5.05 10.78 11.87
C GLU A 50 5.81 10.90 10.56
N HIS A 51 7.12 10.67 10.57
CA HIS A 51 7.97 10.91 9.40
C HIS A 51 8.96 9.76 9.17
N ILE A 52 9.14 9.42 7.90
CA ILE A 52 10.23 8.55 7.44
C ILE A 52 11.33 9.44 6.88
N GLN A 53 12.54 9.33 7.42
CA GLN A 53 13.66 10.17 6.97
C GLN A 53 14.22 9.68 5.62
N ALA A 54 14.80 10.60 4.85
CA ALA A 54 15.39 10.32 3.53
C ALA A 54 16.51 9.26 3.56
N HIS A 55 17.12 9.00 4.72
CA HIS A 55 18.12 7.95 4.91
C HIS A 55 17.55 6.52 4.71
N ILE A 56 16.22 6.35 4.67
CA ILE A 56 15.61 5.04 4.36
C ILE A 56 16.14 4.43 3.06
N LYS A 57 16.54 5.28 2.09
CA LYS A 57 17.16 4.87 0.82
C LYS A 57 18.45 4.05 0.98
N GLU A 58 19.13 4.14 2.12
CA GLU A 58 20.34 3.36 2.43
C GLU A 58 20.02 1.86 2.58
N LEU A 59 18.77 1.52 2.91
CA LEU A 59 18.26 0.14 2.91
C LEU A 59 18.00 -0.34 1.47
N SER A 60 19.05 -0.31 0.64
CA SER A 60 19.00 -0.58 -0.81
C SER A 60 18.57 -2.00 -1.18
N HIS A 61 18.58 -2.93 -0.22
CA HIS A 61 18.08 -4.30 -0.38
C HIS A 61 16.63 -4.48 0.08
N LEU A 62 15.98 -3.44 0.60
CA LEU A 62 14.65 -3.55 1.17
C LEU A 62 13.61 -3.83 0.08
N ARG A 63 12.94 -4.98 0.22
CA ARG A 63 11.89 -5.44 -0.71
C ARG A 63 10.50 -5.35 -0.10
N VAL A 64 10.41 -5.45 1.22
CA VAL A 64 9.14 -5.53 1.93
C VAL A 64 9.16 -4.59 3.13
N LEU A 65 8.24 -3.63 3.14
CA LEU A 65 8.07 -2.67 4.23
C LEU A 65 6.63 -2.67 4.74
N TYR A 66 6.47 -3.06 5.99
CA TYR A 66 5.21 -2.94 6.73
C TYR A 66 5.37 -1.86 7.78
N ILE A 67 4.50 -0.85 7.78
CA ILE A 67 4.45 0.18 8.81
C ILE A 67 3.03 0.23 9.36
N THR A 68 2.91 0.25 10.68
CA THR A 68 1.68 0.60 11.39
C THR A 68 2.01 1.74 12.35
N SER A 69 1.52 2.94 12.03
CA SER A 69 1.62 4.13 12.88
C SER A 69 0.48 5.09 12.54
N PRO A 70 -0.44 5.38 13.46
CA PRO A 70 -1.48 6.40 13.25
C PRO A 70 -0.92 7.81 12.99
N GLY A 71 0.31 8.10 13.42
CA GLY A 71 0.95 9.40 13.25
C GLY A 71 1.33 9.74 11.81
N LEU A 72 1.45 8.76 10.91
CA LEU A 72 2.03 8.95 9.58
C LEU A 72 1.17 9.85 8.68
N GLN A 73 -0.17 9.68 8.70
CA GLN A 73 -1.21 10.46 8.00
C GLN A 73 -1.08 10.67 6.48
N GLU A 74 0.08 10.39 5.87
CA GLU A 74 0.37 10.48 4.43
C GLU A 74 1.31 9.34 4.04
N VAL A 75 1.25 8.88 2.78
CA VAL A 75 2.24 7.94 2.26
C VAL A 75 3.59 8.68 2.09
N PRO A 76 4.65 8.28 2.81
CA PRO A 76 5.93 8.99 2.79
C PRO A 76 6.58 8.88 1.41
N LEU A 77 7.03 10.00 0.84
CA LEU A 77 7.67 9.98 -0.48
C LEU A 77 9.00 9.22 -0.46
N GLU A 78 9.67 9.21 0.69
CA GLU A 78 11.01 8.61 0.86
C GLU A 78 10.99 7.12 0.54
N VAL A 79 9.92 6.40 0.91
CA VAL A 79 9.82 4.96 0.62
C VAL A 79 9.61 4.68 -0.87
N MET A 80 9.13 5.67 -1.65
CA MET A 80 8.96 5.55 -3.11
C MET A 80 10.28 5.63 -3.86
N THR A 81 11.36 6.05 -3.18
CA THR A 81 12.72 6.11 -3.75
C THR A 81 13.51 4.81 -3.58
N LEU A 82 12.96 3.82 -2.86
CA LEU A 82 13.63 2.55 -2.61
C LEU A 82 13.70 1.69 -3.89
N PRO A 83 14.91 1.34 -4.38
CA PRO A 83 15.08 0.79 -5.72
C PRO A 83 14.57 -0.65 -5.87
N LYS A 84 14.40 -1.38 -4.77
CA LYS A 84 13.97 -2.80 -4.76
C LYS A 84 12.65 -3.02 -4.01
N LEU A 85 11.96 -1.96 -3.57
CA LEU A 85 10.75 -2.09 -2.77
C LEU A 85 9.59 -2.64 -3.60
N GLN A 86 9.22 -3.89 -3.32
CA GLN A 86 8.17 -4.61 -4.03
C GLN A 86 6.84 -4.61 -3.28
N THR A 87 6.86 -4.53 -1.96
CA THR A 87 5.66 -4.52 -1.13
C THR A 87 5.74 -3.41 -0.10
N LEU A 88 4.77 -2.50 -0.16
CA LEU A 88 4.55 -1.46 0.83
C LEU A 88 3.16 -1.66 1.46
N SER A 89 3.13 -1.79 2.77
CA SER A 89 1.88 -1.84 3.54
C SER A 89 1.88 -0.77 4.61
N LEU A 90 0.90 0.12 4.51
CA LEU A 90 0.61 1.17 5.48
C LEU A 90 -0.82 1.02 6.01
N ALA A 91 -1.24 -0.23 6.22
CA ALA A 91 -2.59 -0.54 6.68
C ALA A 91 -2.81 -0.01 8.10
N GLY A 92 -3.92 0.69 8.33
CA GLY A 92 -4.24 1.21 9.66
C GLY A 92 -3.36 2.38 10.14
N CYS A 93 -2.84 3.20 9.22
CA CYS A 93 -1.95 4.34 9.53
C CYS A 93 -2.66 5.70 9.52
N GLU A 94 -4.01 5.72 9.50
CA GLU A 94 -4.83 6.93 9.38
C GLU A 94 -4.48 7.82 8.18
N ILE A 95 -4.00 7.21 7.10
CA ILE A 95 -3.52 7.94 5.91
C ILE A 95 -4.69 8.66 5.23
N LYS A 96 -4.54 9.97 5.05
CA LYS A 96 -5.52 10.85 4.41
C LYS A 96 -5.15 11.15 2.96
N LYS A 97 -3.87 11.09 2.62
CA LYS A 97 -3.33 11.47 1.31
C LYS A 97 -2.19 10.56 0.86
N ILE A 98 -1.99 10.48 -0.44
CA ILE A 98 -0.82 9.87 -1.07
C ILE A 98 -0.06 10.99 -1.76
N HIS A 99 1.23 11.11 -1.49
CA HIS A 99 2.07 12.12 -2.13
C HIS A 99 2.15 11.88 -3.65
N LEU A 100 2.28 12.96 -4.44
CA LEU A 100 2.37 12.88 -5.91
C LEU A 100 3.57 12.05 -6.39
N SER A 101 4.63 11.96 -5.56
CA SER A 101 5.81 11.13 -5.80
C SER A 101 5.56 9.62 -5.78
N VAL A 102 4.33 9.15 -5.51
CA VAL A 102 4.00 7.72 -5.58
C VAL A 102 4.39 7.11 -6.92
N GLY A 103 4.25 7.86 -8.02
CA GLY A 103 4.62 7.42 -9.36
C GLY A 103 6.12 7.24 -9.61
N MET A 104 6.99 7.60 -8.67
CA MET A 104 8.44 7.43 -8.79
C MET A 104 8.89 5.98 -8.58
N SER A 105 8.06 5.13 -7.97
CA SER A 105 8.47 3.76 -7.68
C SER A 105 8.40 2.87 -8.92
N LEU A 106 9.56 2.38 -9.35
CA LEU A 106 9.70 1.51 -10.51
C LEU A 106 9.66 0.01 -10.18
N SER A 107 9.56 -0.35 -8.89
CA SER A 107 9.65 -1.75 -8.43
C SER A 107 8.45 -2.23 -7.61
N LEU A 108 7.54 -1.33 -7.25
CA LEU A 108 6.43 -1.61 -6.36
C LEU A 108 5.35 -2.44 -7.04
N LYS A 109 5.19 -3.67 -6.55
CA LYS A 109 4.17 -4.63 -7.02
C LYS A 109 2.92 -4.61 -6.16
N HIS A 110 3.07 -4.50 -4.85
CA HIS A 110 1.96 -4.56 -3.90
C HIS A 110 1.89 -3.30 -3.05
N LEU A 111 0.76 -2.60 -3.13
CA LEU A 111 0.47 -1.42 -2.33
C LEU A 111 -0.78 -1.66 -1.48
N LEU A 112 -0.57 -1.80 -0.16
CA LEU A 112 -1.64 -2.10 0.80
C LEU A 112 -1.91 -0.86 1.66
N LEU A 113 -3.03 -0.21 1.41
CA LEU A 113 -3.48 1.03 2.06
C LEU A 113 -4.85 0.85 2.71
N ASN A 114 -5.22 -0.38 3.07
CA ASN A 114 -6.50 -0.66 3.69
C ASN A 114 -6.60 -0.11 5.12
N LYS A 115 -7.83 0.15 5.59
CA LYS A 115 -8.13 0.73 6.91
C LYS A 115 -7.49 2.10 7.12
N ASN A 116 -7.57 2.97 6.12
CA ASN A 116 -7.08 4.34 6.16
C ASN A 116 -8.23 5.34 6.00
N LYS A 117 -7.93 6.59 5.67
CA LYS A 117 -8.87 7.71 5.55
C LYS A 117 -8.82 8.37 4.17
N LEU A 118 -8.40 7.62 3.15
CA LEU A 118 -8.25 8.12 1.79
C LEU A 118 -9.61 8.49 1.20
N LYS A 119 -9.73 9.71 0.66
CA LYS A 119 -10.90 10.18 -0.08
C LYS A 119 -10.71 10.16 -1.60
N GLY A 120 -9.47 10.03 -2.05
CA GLY A 120 -9.10 9.97 -3.46
C GLY A 120 -7.64 9.55 -3.61
N LEU A 121 -7.21 9.40 -4.86
CA LEU A 121 -5.85 9.02 -5.21
C LEU A 121 -5.28 10.07 -6.18
N PRO A 122 -3.98 10.39 -6.09
CA PRO A 122 -3.34 11.30 -7.03
C PRO A 122 -3.30 10.69 -8.43
N ALA A 123 -3.38 11.52 -9.47
CA ALA A 123 -3.26 11.07 -10.86
C ALA A 123 -1.97 10.26 -11.10
N HIS A 124 -0.87 10.69 -10.49
CA HIS A 124 0.46 10.05 -10.56
C HIS A 124 0.50 8.58 -10.12
N LEU A 125 -0.53 8.07 -9.42
CA LEU A 125 -0.63 6.65 -9.14
C LEU A 125 -0.59 5.81 -10.44
N GLU A 126 -1.10 6.35 -11.56
CA GLU A 126 -1.09 5.68 -12.87
C GLU A 126 0.31 5.32 -13.37
N GLN A 127 1.35 5.98 -12.85
CA GLN A 127 2.75 5.74 -13.22
C GLN A 127 3.34 4.51 -12.54
N LEU A 128 2.63 3.86 -11.62
CA LEU A 128 3.04 2.60 -11.00
C LEU A 128 2.85 1.43 -11.97
N GLU A 129 3.63 1.41 -13.04
CA GLU A 129 3.51 0.42 -14.12
C GLU A 129 3.74 -1.01 -13.63
N THR A 130 4.47 -1.23 -12.53
CA THR A 130 4.74 -2.57 -11.99
C THR A 130 3.72 -3.05 -10.97
N LEU A 131 2.69 -2.25 -10.66
CA LEU A 131 1.73 -2.57 -9.62
C LEU A 131 0.81 -3.72 -10.07
N GLU A 132 0.80 -4.79 -9.28
CA GLU A 132 0.03 -6.01 -9.46
C GLU A 132 -1.13 -6.09 -8.46
N VAL A 133 -0.96 -5.54 -7.24
CA VAL A 133 -1.95 -5.61 -6.16
C VAL A 133 -2.16 -4.23 -5.54
N LEU A 134 -3.40 -3.77 -5.53
CA LEU A 134 -3.81 -2.53 -4.87
C LEU A 134 -4.95 -2.81 -3.89
N ASN A 135 -4.67 -2.63 -2.60
CA ASN A 135 -5.68 -2.79 -1.55
C ASN A 135 -6.04 -1.45 -0.92
N LEU A 136 -7.28 -1.01 -1.15
CA LEU A 136 -7.88 0.22 -0.67
C LEU A 136 -9.12 -0.04 0.21
N ALA A 137 -9.32 -1.27 0.67
CA ALA A 137 -10.46 -1.62 1.52
C ALA A 137 -10.54 -0.73 2.77
N ASP A 138 -11.74 -0.46 3.28
CA ASP A 138 -11.94 0.35 4.49
C ASP A 138 -11.30 1.75 4.39
N ASN A 139 -11.66 2.49 3.35
CA ASN A 139 -11.30 3.91 3.18
C ASN A 139 -12.58 4.76 3.05
N HIS A 140 -12.44 5.98 2.52
CA HIS A 140 -13.52 6.94 2.32
C HIS A 140 -13.64 7.35 0.85
N LEU A 141 -13.36 6.43 -0.08
CA LEU A 141 -13.52 6.65 -1.52
C LEU A 141 -15.00 6.67 -1.88
N ASP A 142 -15.47 7.71 -2.54
CA ASP A 142 -16.85 7.85 -3.02
C ASP A 142 -17.04 7.41 -4.48
N HIS A 143 -15.93 7.25 -5.22
CA HIS A 143 -15.87 6.76 -6.60
C HIS A 143 -14.57 5.98 -6.80
N ILE A 144 -14.49 5.17 -7.87
CA ILE A 144 -13.22 4.56 -8.32
C ILE A 144 -12.38 5.65 -9.01
N PRO A 145 -11.18 6.01 -8.49
CA PRO A 145 -10.35 7.03 -9.13
C PRO A 145 -9.84 6.57 -10.50
N THR A 146 -9.88 7.46 -11.50
CA THR A 146 -9.46 7.17 -12.88
C THR A 146 -8.01 6.68 -12.99
N ALA A 147 -7.14 7.12 -12.08
CA ALA A 147 -5.75 6.67 -12.01
C ALA A 147 -5.61 5.14 -11.88
N ILE A 148 -6.58 4.45 -11.25
CA ILE A 148 -6.57 2.99 -11.12
C ILE A 148 -6.72 2.33 -12.50
N LEU A 149 -7.47 2.93 -13.41
CA LEU A 149 -7.80 2.38 -14.73
C LEU A 149 -6.57 2.30 -15.65
N ASN A 150 -5.53 3.07 -15.35
CA ASN A 150 -4.28 3.12 -16.09
C ASN A 150 -3.22 2.16 -15.53
N LEU A 151 -3.51 1.43 -14.45
CA LEU A 151 -2.62 0.42 -13.88
C LEU A 151 -2.68 -0.87 -14.71
N ILE A 152 -2.01 -0.86 -15.87
CA ILE A 152 -2.09 -1.92 -16.89
C ILE A 152 -1.65 -3.31 -16.41
N ASN A 153 -0.87 -3.38 -15.33
CA ASN A 153 -0.40 -4.63 -14.74
C ASN A 153 -1.20 -5.07 -13.51
N LEU A 154 -2.25 -4.34 -13.13
CA LEU A 154 -3.04 -4.64 -11.94
C LEU A 154 -3.76 -5.98 -12.10
N GLU A 155 -3.50 -6.90 -11.19
CA GLU A 155 -4.09 -8.23 -11.12
C GLU A 155 -5.16 -8.32 -10.04
N GLU A 156 -5.01 -7.55 -8.96
CA GLU A 156 -5.94 -7.54 -7.84
C GLU A 156 -6.28 -6.12 -7.39
N LEU A 157 -7.57 -5.83 -7.34
CA LEU A 157 -8.10 -4.58 -6.80
C LEU A 157 -9.09 -4.89 -5.68
N ASN A 158 -8.82 -4.37 -4.47
CA ASN A 158 -9.76 -4.44 -3.37
C ASN A 158 -10.21 -3.03 -2.96
N VAL A 159 -11.50 -2.75 -3.11
CA VAL A 159 -12.12 -1.48 -2.69
C VAL A 159 -13.25 -1.70 -1.70
N ASN A 160 -13.33 -2.88 -1.07
CA ASN A 160 -14.38 -3.23 -0.11
C ASN A 160 -14.58 -2.13 0.94
N ARG A 161 -15.82 -1.97 1.40
CA ARG A 161 -16.16 -1.07 2.51
C ARG A 161 -15.69 0.36 2.28
N ASN A 162 -15.89 0.86 1.07
CA ASN A 162 -15.81 2.28 0.72
C ASN A 162 -17.21 2.81 0.40
N PRO A 163 -17.50 4.10 0.63
CA PRO A 163 -18.77 4.70 0.27
C PRO A 163 -18.92 4.94 -1.26
N ILE A 164 -18.45 4.01 -2.10
CA ILE A 164 -18.55 4.11 -3.56
C ILE A 164 -20.00 3.90 -3.98
N HIS A 165 -20.55 4.88 -4.69
CA HIS A 165 -21.94 4.89 -5.12
C HIS A 165 -22.13 4.46 -6.57
N GLU A 166 -21.06 4.46 -7.36
CA GLU A 166 -21.08 4.04 -8.75
C GLU A 166 -19.77 3.40 -9.20
N ILE A 167 -19.89 2.43 -10.10
CA ILE A 167 -18.76 1.82 -10.81
C ILE A 167 -19.13 1.71 -12.27
N ASP A 168 -18.29 2.29 -13.12
CA ASP A 168 -18.34 2.02 -14.55
C ASP A 168 -17.66 0.67 -14.81
N SER A 169 -18.48 -0.36 -15.01
CA SER A 169 -18.01 -1.72 -15.29
C SER A 169 -17.18 -1.80 -16.58
N ASP A 170 -17.45 -0.95 -17.57
CA ASP A 170 -16.74 -0.98 -18.84
C ASP A 170 -15.33 -0.42 -18.67
N LEU A 171 -15.14 0.54 -17.75
CA LEU A 171 -13.81 0.99 -17.34
C LEU A 171 -13.03 -0.09 -16.60
N ILE A 172 -13.67 -0.86 -15.71
CA ILE A 172 -13.02 -1.99 -15.03
C ILE A 172 -12.56 -3.05 -16.04
N LEU A 173 -13.36 -3.34 -17.08
CA LEU A 173 -13.01 -4.28 -18.15
C LEU A 173 -11.81 -3.83 -19.01
N LYS A 174 -11.33 -2.59 -18.87
CA LYS A 174 -10.07 -2.13 -19.50
C LYS A 174 -8.83 -2.69 -18.81
N LEU A 175 -8.92 -3.08 -17.53
CA LEU A 175 -7.82 -3.68 -16.77
C LEU A 175 -7.61 -5.15 -17.21
N LYS A 176 -6.89 -5.35 -18.31
CA LYS A 176 -6.76 -6.65 -18.99
C LYS A 176 -6.07 -7.74 -18.16
N LYS A 177 -5.30 -7.36 -17.15
CA LYS A 177 -4.64 -8.31 -16.24
C LYS A 177 -5.41 -8.57 -14.96
N LEU A 178 -6.54 -7.88 -14.74
CA LEU A 178 -7.31 -8.00 -13.51
C LEU A 178 -7.90 -9.41 -13.41
N LYS A 179 -7.53 -10.12 -12.35
CA LYS A 179 -7.96 -11.49 -12.04
C LYS A 179 -8.93 -11.51 -10.85
N ARG A 180 -8.79 -10.56 -9.93
CA ARG A 180 -9.62 -10.44 -8.73
C ARG A 180 -10.02 -9.00 -8.51
N ILE A 181 -11.31 -8.81 -8.28
CA ILE A 181 -11.86 -7.56 -7.79
C ILE A 181 -12.71 -7.86 -6.57
N SER A 182 -12.63 -7.03 -5.53
CA SER A 182 -13.50 -7.12 -4.35
C SER A 182 -14.29 -5.83 -4.24
N LEU A 183 -15.63 -5.97 -4.23
CA LEU A 183 -16.61 -4.87 -4.30
C LEU A 183 -17.65 -4.93 -3.16
N ASP A 184 -17.36 -5.61 -2.05
CA ASP A 184 -18.32 -5.84 -0.97
C ASP A 184 -18.43 -4.62 -0.06
N GLY A 185 -19.63 -4.37 0.48
CA GLY A 185 -19.88 -3.25 1.38
C GLY A 185 -19.73 -1.87 0.71
N LEU A 186 -19.91 -1.81 -0.61
CA LEU A 186 -20.08 -0.56 -1.35
C LEU A 186 -21.52 -0.05 -1.26
N LYS A 187 -21.77 1.18 -1.70
CA LYS A 187 -23.11 1.82 -1.69
C LYS A 187 -23.76 1.82 -3.08
N LEU A 188 -23.56 0.73 -3.82
CA LEU A 188 -24.09 0.54 -5.17
C LEU A 188 -25.59 0.27 -5.14
N SER A 189 -26.32 0.77 -6.13
CA SER A 189 -27.72 0.40 -6.34
C SER A 189 -27.85 -1.07 -6.75
N SER A 190 -29.02 -1.67 -6.55
CA SER A 190 -29.31 -3.04 -7.00
C SER A 190 -29.17 -3.22 -8.52
N GLU A 191 -29.41 -2.16 -9.29
CA GLU A 191 -29.19 -2.13 -10.74
C GLU A 191 -27.70 -2.27 -11.07
N GLN A 192 -26.84 -1.47 -10.43
CA GLN A 192 -25.39 -1.57 -10.63
C GLN A 192 -24.82 -2.90 -10.15
N GLN A 193 -25.30 -3.43 -9.02
CA GLN A 193 -24.89 -4.75 -8.55
C GLN A 193 -25.24 -5.82 -9.60
N THR A 194 -26.44 -5.75 -10.19
CA THR A 194 -26.87 -6.68 -11.25
C THR A 194 -26.01 -6.55 -12.51
N GLU A 195 -25.75 -5.32 -12.96
CA GLU A 195 -24.89 -5.05 -14.12
C GLU A 195 -23.47 -5.60 -13.91
N ILE A 196 -22.87 -5.32 -12.76
CA ILE A 196 -21.52 -5.80 -12.40
C ILE A 196 -21.49 -7.32 -12.31
N ALA A 197 -22.49 -7.94 -11.67
CA ALA A 197 -22.56 -9.39 -11.57
C ALA A 197 -22.62 -10.04 -12.97
N GLN A 198 -23.39 -9.47 -13.90
CA GLN A 198 -23.48 -9.95 -15.28
C GLN A 198 -22.21 -9.71 -16.09
N LYS A 199 -21.63 -8.51 -16.03
CA LYS A 199 -20.48 -8.12 -16.87
C LYS A 199 -19.15 -8.67 -16.37
N LEU A 200 -18.95 -8.72 -15.06
CA LEU A 200 -17.69 -9.11 -14.43
C LEU A 200 -17.72 -10.56 -13.90
N ASN A 201 -18.85 -11.27 -14.03
CA ASN A 201 -19.07 -12.58 -13.42
C ASN A 201 -18.71 -12.58 -11.92
N TYR A 202 -19.13 -11.52 -11.22
CA TYR A 202 -18.89 -11.29 -9.80
C TYR A 202 -20.11 -11.68 -8.97
N VAL A 203 -19.88 -12.21 -7.78
CA VAL A 203 -20.94 -12.53 -6.81
C VAL A 203 -20.74 -11.62 -5.61
N PHE A 204 -21.74 -10.80 -5.30
CA PHE A 204 -21.77 -10.05 -4.06
C PHE A 204 -22.05 -11.02 -2.91
N GLU A 205 -21.20 -11.02 -1.88
CA GLU A 205 -21.49 -11.77 -0.66
C GLU A 205 -22.62 -11.06 0.10
N ASP A 206 -23.68 -11.79 0.46
CA ASP A 206 -24.78 -11.25 1.26
C ASP A 206 -24.25 -10.72 2.61
N LEU A 207 -24.58 -9.47 2.95
CA LEU A 207 -24.17 -8.78 4.18
C LEU A 207 -24.94 -9.25 5.43
#